data_AF-A0A956A8V2-F1
#
_entry.id   AF-A0A956A8V2-F1
#
_cell.length_a   1.000
_cell.length_b   1.000
_cell.length_c   1.000
_cell.angle_alpha   90.00
_cell.angle_beta   90.00
_cell.angle_gamma   90.00
#
_symmetry.space_group_name_H-M   'P 1'
#
loop_
_entity.id
_entity.type
_entity.pdbx_description
1 polymer ?
#
loop_
_entity_poly.entity_id
_entity_poly.type
_entity_poly.pdbx_seq_one_letter_code
_entity_poly.pdbx_strand_id
1 'polypeptide(L)'
;MPRDLDLVLFGATGFTGRLVADYLARAPHAGRWAIAGRNREKLDALGLGVPVIVADALDPAAMADVARRATAVCTTVGPFSRYGTALVAACADAGTHYCDLTAEVHWMRAMIDAHHVAAQKSGARVVHACGFDSIPSDLGTWLAQEAMKARHGRYGDRVTAYYGAQRGGVSGGTLA
;
A
#
# COMPACT_ATOMS: atom_id res chain seq x y z
N MET A 1 10.01 20.33 4.56
CA MET A 1 8.77 21.09 4.82
C MET A 1 7.85 20.25 5.70
N PRO A 2 7.01 20.85 6.54
CA PRO A 2 6.02 20.09 7.32
C PRO A 2 5.03 19.40 6.38
N ARG A 3 4.71 18.14 6.65
CA ARG A 3 3.69 17.36 5.93
C ARG A 3 2.30 17.70 6.47
N ASP A 4 1.36 18.03 5.60
CA ASP A 4 -0.01 18.39 5.97
C ASP A 4 -0.93 17.18 6.19
N LEU A 5 -0.50 15.99 5.75
CA LEU A 5 -1.23 14.74 5.88
C LEU A 5 -0.37 13.65 6.54
N ASP A 6 -1.00 12.84 7.37
CA ASP A 6 -0.41 11.66 7.98
C ASP A 6 -0.52 10.47 7.00
N LEU A 7 -1.63 10.38 6.26
CA LEU A 7 -1.89 9.32 5.28
C LEU A 7 -2.60 9.83 4.00
N VAL A 8 -2.20 9.32 2.85
CA VAL A 8 -3.00 9.40 1.60
C VAL A 8 -3.39 8.00 1.14
N LEU A 9 -4.68 7.78 0.91
CA LEU A 9 -5.20 6.61 0.22
C LEU A 9 -5.34 6.90 -1.27
N PHE A 10 -4.44 6.36 -2.10
CA PHE A 10 -4.52 6.51 -3.55
C PHE A 10 -5.26 5.34 -4.19
N GLY A 11 -6.31 5.64 -4.96
CA GLY A 11 -7.18 4.62 -5.57
C GLY A 11 -8.46 4.33 -4.78
N ALA A 12 -8.91 5.27 -3.94
CA ALA A 12 -10.08 5.11 -3.07
C ALA A 12 -11.38 4.71 -3.79
N THR A 13 -11.52 4.99 -5.09
CA THR A 13 -12.71 4.62 -5.89
C THR A 13 -12.69 3.17 -6.38
N GLY A 14 -11.57 2.45 -6.21
CA GLY A 14 -11.43 1.04 -6.56
C GLY A 14 -12.25 0.12 -5.64
N PHE A 15 -12.26 -1.18 -5.94
CA PHE A 15 -12.91 -2.16 -5.06
C PHE A 15 -12.24 -2.18 -3.67
N THR A 16 -10.96 -2.53 -3.61
CA THR A 16 -10.19 -2.54 -2.36
C THR A 16 -10.09 -1.15 -1.75
N GLY A 17 -9.88 -0.12 -2.59
CA GLY A 17 -9.81 1.28 -2.14
C GLY A 17 -11.03 1.73 -1.35
N ARG A 18 -12.25 1.32 -1.75
CA ARG A 18 -13.47 1.63 -0.99
C ARG A 18 -13.49 0.95 0.37
N LEU A 19 -13.08 -0.31 0.46
CA LEU A 19 -12.99 -1.03 1.73
C LEU A 19 -11.98 -0.37 2.68
N VAL A 20 -10.83 0.06 2.16
CA VAL A 20 -9.82 0.77 2.95
C VAL A 20 -10.34 2.14 3.39
N ALA A 21 -11.00 2.89 2.50
CA ALA A 21 -11.58 4.18 2.82
C ALA A 21 -12.66 4.09 3.92
N ASP A 22 -13.54 3.10 3.80
CA ASP A 22 -14.58 2.79 4.79
C ASP A 22 -14.00 2.37 6.14
N TYR A 23 -12.87 1.66 6.14
CA TYR A 23 -12.13 1.32 7.36
C TYR A 23 -11.54 2.59 7.99
N LEU A 24 -10.82 3.41 7.22
CA LEU A 24 -10.17 4.63 7.71
C LEU A 24 -11.18 5.64 8.27
N ALA A 25 -12.35 5.77 7.65
CA ALA A 25 -13.43 6.64 8.14
C ALA A 25 -13.94 6.25 9.54
N ARG A 26 -13.77 4.98 9.94
CA ARG A 26 -14.16 4.45 11.25
C ARG A 26 -12.99 4.25 12.20
N ALA A 27 -11.75 4.39 11.71
CA ALA A 27 -10.55 4.11 12.47
C ALA A 27 -10.15 5.32 13.32
N PRO A 28 -10.12 5.21 14.67
CA PRO A 28 -9.79 6.34 15.56
C PRO A 28 -8.33 6.81 15.42
N HIS A 29 -7.49 6.05 14.72
CA HIS A 29 -6.06 6.29 14.53
C HIS A 29 -5.68 6.72 13.11
N ALA A 30 -6.66 7.02 12.24
CA ALA A 30 -6.39 7.43 10.86
C ALA A 30 -5.69 8.81 10.72
N GLY A 31 -5.66 9.62 11.79
CA GLY A 31 -5.02 10.93 11.79
C GLY A 31 -5.61 11.88 10.75
N ARG A 32 -4.79 12.79 10.23
CA ARG A 32 -5.14 13.65 9.09
C ARG A 32 -4.90 12.89 7.81
N TRP A 33 -5.95 12.44 7.13
CA TRP A 33 -5.81 11.66 5.92
C TRP A 33 -6.63 12.22 4.76
N ALA A 34 -6.26 11.84 3.55
CA ALA A 34 -6.93 12.25 2.32
C ALA A 34 -7.13 11.05 1.37
N ILE A 35 -8.09 11.19 0.46
CA ILE A 35 -8.25 10.28 -0.67
C ILE A 35 -7.67 10.90 -1.94
N ALA A 36 -7.06 10.07 -2.77
CA ALA A 36 -6.50 10.48 -4.05
C ALA A 36 -6.97 9.61 -5.21
N GLY A 37 -7.08 10.21 -6.39
CA GLY A 37 -7.48 9.52 -7.62
C GLY A 37 -7.63 10.49 -8.80
N ARG A 38 -7.90 9.95 -9.99
CA ARG A 38 -7.97 10.74 -11.23
C ARG A 38 -9.28 11.51 -11.43
N ASN A 39 -10.37 11.05 -10.83
CA ASN A 39 -11.70 11.59 -11.07
C ASN A 39 -12.25 12.17 -9.78
N ARG A 40 -12.32 13.51 -9.72
CA ARG A 40 -12.83 14.27 -8.57
C ARG A 40 -14.26 13.88 -8.22
N GLU A 41 -15.16 13.84 -9.20
CA GLU A 41 -16.58 13.52 -8.97
C GLU A 41 -16.77 12.15 -8.30
N LYS A 42 -16.02 11.12 -8.74
CA LYS A 42 -16.06 9.78 -8.13
C LYS A 42 -15.50 9.75 -6.72
N LEU A 43 -14.52 10.58 -6.41
CA LEU A 43 -13.96 10.70 -5.06
C LEU A 43 -14.94 11.42 -4.13
N ASP A 44 -15.50 12.54 -4.58
CA ASP A 44 -16.48 13.32 -3.83
C ASP A 44 -17.75 12.48 -3.55
N ALA A 45 -18.16 11.65 -4.51
CA ALA A 45 -19.29 10.72 -4.35
C ALA A 45 -19.11 9.66 -3.25
N LEU A 46 -17.90 9.46 -2.72
CA LEU A 46 -17.68 8.59 -1.56
C LEU A 46 -18.21 9.21 -0.26
N GLY A 47 -18.42 10.54 -0.21
CA GLY A 47 -19.08 11.21 0.91
C GLY A 47 -18.31 11.15 2.25
N LEU A 48 -16.99 10.98 2.20
CA LEU A 48 -16.16 10.72 3.39
C LEU A 48 -15.82 11.97 4.22
N GLY A 49 -16.06 13.18 3.68
CA GLY A 49 -15.76 14.44 4.37
C GLY A 49 -14.26 14.70 4.60
N VAL A 50 -13.38 14.02 3.85
CA VAL A 50 -11.92 14.17 3.93
C VAL A 50 -11.37 14.92 2.72
N PRO A 51 -10.18 15.54 2.81
CA PRO A 51 -9.54 16.18 1.67
C PRO A 51 -9.42 15.24 0.45
N VAL A 52 -9.60 15.81 -0.73
CA VAL A 52 -9.57 15.09 -2.01
C VAL A 52 -8.44 15.63 -2.89
N ILE A 53 -7.51 14.75 -3.27
CA ILE A 53 -6.37 15.05 -4.13
C ILE A 53 -6.63 14.45 -5.52
N VAL A 54 -6.69 15.30 -6.54
CA VAL A 54 -6.80 14.83 -7.93
C VAL A 54 -5.39 14.60 -8.44
N ALA A 55 -5.07 13.35 -8.77
CA ALA A 55 -3.76 12.97 -9.27
C ALA A 55 -3.87 11.79 -10.25
N ASP A 56 -3.18 11.90 -11.39
CA ASP A 56 -2.96 10.78 -12.30
C ASP A 56 -1.67 10.05 -11.94
N ALA A 57 -1.76 8.73 -11.81
CA ALA A 57 -0.63 7.86 -11.51
C ALA A 57 0.45 7.90 -12.62
N LEU A 58 0.05 8.28 -13.84
CA LEU A 58 0.96 8.47 -14.97
C LEU A 58 1.56 9.88 -15.06
N ASP A 59 1.22 10.79 -14.14
CA ASP A 59 1.81 12.11 -14.03
C ASP A 59 2.84 12.12 -12.88
N PRO A 60 4.16 12.11 -13.18
CA PRO A 60 5.20 12.13 -12.16
C PRO A 60 5.18 13.37 -11.27
N ALA A 61 4.76 14.52 -11.80
CA ALA A 61 4.68 15.75 -11.00
C ALA A 61 3.55 15.67 -9.98
N ALA A 62 2.40 15.09 -10.37
CA ALA A 62 1.30 14.81 -9.46
C ALA A 62 1.69 13.78 -8.38
N MET A 63 2.43 12.72 -8.75
CA MET A 63 2.94 11.74 -7.76
C MET A 63 3.93 12.36 -6.78
N ALA A 64 4.81 13.24 -7.26
CA ALA A 64 5.71 13.98 -6.39
C ALA A 64 4.95 14.91 -5.44
N ASP A 65 3.85 15.53 -5.87
CA ASP A 65 3.00 16.33 -4.99
C ASP A 65 2.32 15.51 -3.91
N VAL A 66 1.68 14.40 -4.30
CA VAL A 66 1.08 13.43 -3.36
C VAL A 66 2.12 12.98 -2.32
N ALA A 67 3.31 12.59 -2.77
CA ALA A 67 4.37 12.11 -1.89
C ALA A 67 4.83 13.19 -0.90
N ARG A 68 4.99 14.46 -1.31
CA ARG A 68 5.45 15.53 -0.41
C ARG A 68 4.45 15.90 0.68
N ARG A 69 3.16 15.70 0.44
CA ARG A 69 2.09 16.08 1.37
C ARG A 69 1.87 15.10 2.52
N ALA A 70 2.13 13.81 2.28
CA ALA A 70 1.75 12.74 3.19
C ALA A 70 2.94 12.12 3.93
N THR A 71 2.77 11.68 5.17
CA THR A 71 3.80 10.89 5.88
C THR A 71 3.87 9.47 5.33
N ALA A 72 2.71 8.89 5.01
CA ALA A 72 2.58 7.62 4.32
C ALA A 72 1.58 7.71 3.16
N VAL A 73 1.80 6.91 2.12
CA VAL A 73 0.86 6.69 1.02
C VAL A 73 0.52 5.21 0.95
N CYS A 74 -0.77 4.89 1.03
CA CYS A 74 -1.31 3.57 0.76
C CYS A 74 -1.98 3.59 -0.61
N THR A 75 -1.53 2.76 -1.55
CA THR A 75 -2.09 2.72 -2.90
C THR A 75 -2.79 1.40 -3.19
N THR A 76 -3.96 1.49 -3.82
CA THR A 76 -4.71 0.36 -4.36
C THR A 76 -4.86 0.45 -5.87
N VAL A 77 -3.98 1.21 -6.55
CA VAL A 77 -4.04 1.47 -7.99
C VAL A 77 -3.20 0.43 -8.75
N GLY A 78 -3.83 -0.66 -9.15
CA GLY A 78 -3.26 -1.66 -10.06
C GLY A 78 -3.77 -1.53 -11.51
N PRO A 79 -3.11 -2.17 -12.50
CA PRO A 79 -1.87 -2.94 -12.38
C PRO A 79 -0.65 -2.06 -12.03
N PHE A 80 0.17 -2.49 -11.08
CA PHE A 80 1.25 -1.72 -10.49
C PHE A 80 2.45 -1.58 -11.42
N SER A 81 2.73 -2.57 -12.26
CA SER A 81 3.70 -2.45 -13.36
C SER A 81 3.41 -1.29 -14.30
N ARG A 82 2.14 -0.88 -14.42
CA ARG A 82 1.72 0.25 -15.25
C ARG A 82 1.60 1.56 -14.49
N TYR A 83 1.06 1.54 -13.27
CA TYR A 83 0.67 2.75 -12.53
C TYR A 83 1.47 3.00 -11.25
N GLY A 84 2.25 2.03 -10.76
CA GLY A 84 2.91 2.10 -9.46
C GLY A 84 4.27 2.79 -9.47
N THR A 85 5.02 2.68 -10.57
CA THR A 85 6.44 3.07 -10.63
C THR A 85 6.69 4.52 -10.24
N ALA A 86 5.93 5.47 -10.81
CA ALA A 86 6.11 6.89 -10.54
C ALA A 86 5.87 7.24 -9.05
N LEU A 87 4.90 6.59 -8.41
CA LEU A 87 4.60 6.82 -7.00
C LEU A 87 5.66 6.24 -6.07
N VAL A 88 6.19 5.04 -6.36
CA VAL A 88 7.29 4.46 -5.59
C VAL A 88 8.51 5.35 -5.65
N ALA A 89 8.90 5.79 -6.85
CA ALA A 89 10.01 6.71 -7.05
C ALA A 89 9.82 8.01 -6.26
N ALA A 90 8.65 8.64 -6.40
CA ALA A 90 8.31 9.87 -5.68
C ALA A 90 8.37 9.70 -4.16
N CYS A 91 7.87 8.59 -3.62
CA CYS A 91 7.91 8.31 -2.19
C CYS A 91 9.34 8.06 -1.70
N ALA A 92 10.12 7.29 -2.45
CA ALA A 92 11.52 7.00 -2.15
C ALA A 92 12.35 8.29 -2.12
N ASP A 93 12.16 9.21 -3.07
CA ASP A 93 12.89 10.48 -3.12
C ASP A 93 12.45 11.45 -2.01
N ALA A 94 11.13 11.51 -1.74
CA ALA A 94 10.57 12.43 -0.76
C ALA A 94 10.72 11.99 0.70
N GLY A 95 11.22 10.77 0.98
CA GLY A 95 11.24 10.22 2.34
C GLY A 95 9.85 9.87 2.86
N THR A 96 8.91 9.57 1.96
CA THR A 96 7.51 9.23 2.27
C THR A 96 7.35 7.73 2.38
N HIS A 97 6.65 7.25 3.39
CA HIS A 97 6.38 5.82 3.52
C HIS A 97 5.37 5.37 2.46
N TYR A 98 5.51 4.15 1.98
CA TYR A 98 4.71 3.59 0.91
C TYR A 98 4.25 2.19 1.26
N CYS A 99 2.98 1.89 1.03
CA CYS A 99 2.50 0.52 0.94
C CYS A 99 1.51 0.30 -0.20
N ASP A 100 1.47 -0.93 -0.68
CA ASP A 100 0.53 -1.40 -1.69
C ASP A 100 0.04 -2.82 -1.38
N LEU A 101 -0.79 -3.39 -2.26
CA LEU A 101 -1.23 -4.78 -2.19
C LEU A 101 -0.86 -5.57 -3.46
N THR A 102 0.25 -5.23 -4.11
CA THR A 102 0.63 -5.88 -5.37
C THR A 102 0.98 -7.36 -5.16
N ALA A 103 0.73 -8.16 -6.20
CA ALA A 103 1.29 -9.52 -6.34
C ALA A 103 2.32 -9.60 -7.49
N GLU A 104 2.69 -8.46 -8.09
CA GLU A 104 3.54 -8.40 -9.29
C GLU A 104 5.03 -8.52 -8.92
N VAL A 105 5.49 -9.73 -8.60
CA VAL A 105 6.85 -10.02 -8.09
C VAL A 105 7.98 -9.46 -8.95
N HIS A 106 7.84 -9.49 -10.28
CA HIS A 106 8.84 -8.93 -11.19
C HIS A 106 8.94 -7.41 -11.07
N TRP A 107 7.79 -6.74 -10.94
CA TRP A 107 7.75 -5.30 -10.75
C TRP A 107 8.27 -4.91 -9.36
N MET A 108 7.90 -5.64 -8.31
CA MET A 108 8.45 -5.42 -6.96
C MET A 108 9.98 -5.50 -6.97
N ARG A 109 10.54 -6.52 -7.63
CA ARG A 109 11.99 -6.65 -7.76
C ARG A 109 12.62 -5.45 -8.48
N ALA A 110 12.03 -5.01 -9.58
CA ALA A 110 12.50 -3.84 -10.33
C ALA A 110 12.45 -2.55 -9.49
N MET A 111 11.40 -2.36 -8.68
CA MET A 111 11.28 -1.20 -7.79
C MET A 111 12.35 -1.22 -6.69
N ILE A 112 12.63 -2.39 -6.12
CA ILE A 112 13.72 -2.56 -5.15
C ILE A 112 15.05 -2.19 -5.79
N ASP A 113 15.38 -2.78 -6.94
CA ASP A 113 16.65 -2.51 -7.64
C ASP A 113 16.82 -1.02 -7.98
N ALA A 114 15.73 -0.36 -8.40
CA ALA A 114 15.75 1.04 -8.82
C ALA A 114 15.79 2.04 -7.65
N HIS A 115 15.11 1.76 -6.54
CA HIS A 115 14.80 2.79 -5.52
C HIS A 115 15.28 2.47 -4.11
N HIS A 116 15.84 1.28 -3.84
CA HIS A 116 16.27 0.90 -2.49
C HIS A 116 17.25 1.91 -1.86
N VAL A 117 18.28 2.32 -2.61
CA VAL A 117 19.31 3.27 -2.12
C VAL A 117 18.70 4.65 -1.83
N ALA A 118 17.81 5.13 -2.70
CA ALA A 118 17.12 6.41 -2.51
C ALA A 118 16.24 6.38 -1.26
N ALA A 119 15.44 5.31 -1.09
CA ALA A 119 14.58 5.13 0.06
C ALA A 119 15.38 5.05 1.38
N GLN A 120 16.51 4.35 1.40
CA GLN A 120 17.41 4.31 2.55
C GLN A 120 17.94 5.71 2.90
N LYS A 121 18.39 6.47 1.90
CA LYS A 121 18.96 7.80 2.10
C LYS A 121 17.92 8.81 2.61
N SER A 122 16.68 8.73 2.13
CA SER A 122 15.61 9.64 2.51
C SER A 122 14.88 9.23 3.80
N GLY A 123 15.04 7.98 4.24
CA GLY A 123 14.30 7.39 5.35
C GLY A 123 12.92 6.85 4.98
N ALA A 124 12.57 6.79 3.69
CA ALA A 124 11.35 6.14 3.24
C ALA A 124 11.36 4.63 3.55
N ARG A 125 10.18 4.11 3.89
CA ARG A 125 9.93 2.68 4.03
C ARG A 125 8.93 2.28 2.94
N VAL A 126 9.32 1.35 2.09
CA VAL A 126 8.50 0.84 1.00
C VAL A 126 8.14 -0.60 1.33
N VAL A 127 6.86 -0.89 1.50
CA VAL A 127 6.35 -2.22 1.86
C VAL A 127 5.34 -2.66 0.81
N HIS A 128 5.76 -3.57 -0.06
CA HIS A 128 4.87 -4.17 -1.04
C HIS A 128 4.04 -5.30 -0.44
N ALA A 129 3.00 -5.72 -1.16
CA ALA A 129 2.20 -6.90 -0.83
C ALA A 129 1.53 -6.85 0.57
N CYS A 130 1.04 -5.68 0.98
CA CYS A 130 0.26 -5.50 2.21
C CYS A 130 -1.22 -5.92 2.04
N GLY A 131 -1.46 -7.01 1.32
CA GLY A 131 -2.78 -7.57 1.05
C GLY A 131 -3.09 -8.84 1.84
N PHE A 132 -4.32 -9.32 1.70
CA PHE A 132 -4.78 -10.57 2.33
C PHE A 132 -3.99 -11.81 1.88
N ASP A 133 -3.49 -11.84 0.64
CA ASP A 133 -2.77 -13.02 0.13
C ASP A 133 -1.36 -13.17 0.74
N SER A 134 -0.85 -12.14 1.41
CA SER A 134 0.52 -12.09 1.92
C SER A 134 0.58 -11.89 3.43
N ILE A 135 -0.16 -10.93 4.00
CA ILE A 135 -0.08 -10.60 5.44
C ILE A 135 -0.35 -11.81 6.36
N PRO A 136 -1.42 -12.62 6.18
CA PRO A 136 -1.66 -13.79 7.01
C PRO A 136 -0.55 -14.84 6.89
N SER A 137 0.01 -15.00 5.69
CA SER A 137 1.11 -15.92 5.40
C SER A 137 2.40 -15.50 6.14
N ASP A 138 2.75 -14.21 6.04
CA ASP A 138 3.94 -13.63 6.66
C ASP A 138 3.84 -13.63 8.17
N LEU A 139 2.75 -13.09 8.72
CA LEU A 139 2.52 -13.06 10.17
C LEU A 139 2.37 -14.48 10.74
N GLY A 140 1.66 -15.36 10.05
CA GLY A 140 1.50 -16.75 10.46
C GLY A 140 2.83 -17.49 10.52
N THR A 141 3.69 -17.29 9.52
CA THR A 141 5.04 -17.86 9.50
C THR A 141 5.89 -17.30 10.64
N TRP A 142 5.90 -15.99 10.84
CA TRP A 142 6.66 -15.36 11.91
C TRP A 142 6.22 -15.86 13.30
N LEU A 143 4.92 -15.85 13.58
CA LEU A 143 4.37 -16.34 14.86
C LEU A 143 4.68 -17.82 15.10
N ALA A 144 4.57 -18.66 14.07
CA ALA A 144 4.91 -20.08 14.18
C ALA A 144 6.41 -20.29 14.47
N GLN A 145 7.28 -19.51 13.83
CA GLN A 145 8.73 -19.58 14.03
C GLN A 145 9.15 -19.09 15.42
N GLU A 146 8.58 -17.98 15.89
CA GLU A 146 8.80 -17.48 17.26
C GLU A 146 8.37 -18.50 18.31
N ALA A 147 7.19 -19.12 18.13
CA ALA A 147 6.72 -20.17 19.03
C ALA A 147 7.63 -21.41 19.01
N MET A 148 8.12 -21.82 17.83
CA MET A 148 9.05 -22.94 17.70
C MET A 148 10.37 -22.64 18.40
N LYS A 149 10.92 -21.44 18.22
CA LYS A 149 12.17 -21.01 18.86
C LYS A 149 12.04 -20.98 20.38
N ALA A 150 10.95 -20.42 20.89
CA ALA A 150 10.69 -20.32 22.32
C ALA A 150 10.51 -21.69 23.00
N ARG A 151 9.82 -22.64 22.34
CA ARG A 151 9.50 -23.96 22.93
C ARG A 151 10.59 -25.01 22.72
N HIS A 152 11.34 -24.90 21.63
CA HIS A 152 12.23 -25.98 21.17
C HIS A 152 13.66 -25.51 20.88
N GLY A 153 13.98 -24.23 21.09
CA GLY A 153 15.33 -23.67 20.90
C GLY A 153 15.79 -23.54 19.45
N ARG A 154 14.96 -23.92 18.47
CA ARG A 154 15.27 -23.92 17.03
C ARG A 154 14.10 -23.41 16.20
N TYR A 155 14.37 -22.96 14.99
CA TYR A 155 13.34 -22.66 13.98
C TYR A 155 12.89 -23.95 13.28
N GLY A 156 11.68 -23.94 12.73
CA GLY A 156 11.14 -25.05 11.94
C GLY A 156 11.63 -24.99 10.50
N ASP A 157 11.88 -26.16 9.89
CA ASP A 157 12.38 -26.26 8.51
C ASP A 157 11.30 -25.95 7.46
N ARG A 158 10.02 -26.05 7.85
CA ARG A 158 8.86 -25.77 6.99
C ARG A 158 7.68 -25.27 7.82
N VAL A 159 7.05 -24.20 7.37
CA VAL A 159 5.73 -23.77 7.84
C VAL A 159 4.72 -23.98 6.71
N THR A 160 3.57 -24.55 7.03
CA THR A 160 2.49 -24.79 6.06
C THR A 160 1.24 -24.09 6.56
N ALA A 161 0.76 -23.13 5.76
CA ALA A 161 -0.50 -22.45 6.01
C ALA A 161 -1.64 -23.20 5.29
N TYR A 162 -2.74 -23.41 5.99
CA TYR A 162 -3.96 -23.99 5.43
C TYR A 162 -5.04 -22.91 5.44
N TYR A 163 -5.55 -22.58 4.26
CA TYR A 163 -6.66 -21.64 4.10
C TYR A 163 -7.94 -22.45 3.94
N GLY A 164 -8.95 -22.13 4.76
CA GLY A 164 -10.28 -22.74 4.65
C GLY A 164 -11.02 -22.28 3.40
N ALA A 165 -12.28 -22.71 3.27
CA ALA A 165 -13.14 -22.30 2.16
C ALA A 165 -13.22 -20.76 2.06
N GLN A 166 -12.82 -20.23 0.91
CA GLN A 166 -12.88 -18.80 0.58
C GLN A 166 -14.21 -18.50 -0.13
N ARG A 167 -14.86 -17.38 0.21
CA ARG A 167 -15.98 -16.81 -0.56
C ARG A 167 -15.57 -15.45 -1.10
N GLY A 168 -15.54 -15.30 -2.42
CA GLY A 168 -15.13 -14.07 -3.10
C GLY A 168 -14.74 -14.34 -4.55
N GLY A 169 -14.49 -13.27 -5.31
CA GLY A 169 -14.00 -13.33 -6.69
C GLY A 169 -12.74 -12.48 -6.87
N VAL A 170 -12.10 -12.61 -8.03
CA VAL A 170 -10.90 -11.84 -8.37
C VAL A 170 -11.28 -10.39 -8.63
N SER A 171 -10.57 -9.43 -8.03
CA SER A 171 -10.84 -8.00 -8.27
C SER A 171 -10.52 -7.63 -9.71
N GLY A 172 -11.23 -6.65 -10.29
CA GLY A 172 -10.93 -6.19 -11.66
C GLY A 172 -9.50 -5.69 -11.85
N GLY A 173 -8.84 -5.19 -10.80
CA GLY A 173 -7.43 -4.80 -10.84
C GLY A 173 -6.46 -5.98 -10.81
N THR A 174 -6.91 -7.16 -10.36
CA THR A 174 -6.13 -8.41 -10.32
C THR A 174 -6.23 -9.18 -11.64
N LEU A 175 -7.29 -8.95 -12.44
CA LEU A 175 -7.50 -9.56 -13.75
C LEU A 175 -6.89 -8.76 -14.92
N ALA A 176 -6.50 -7.50 -14.68
CA ALA A 176 -6.11 -6.54 -15.71
C ALA A 176 -4.64 -6.60 -16.11
#